data_AF-A0A849FY72-F1
#
_entry.id   AF-A0A849FY72-F1
#
_cell.length_a   1.000
_cell.length_b   1.000
_cell.length_c   1.000
_cell.angle_alpha   90.00
_cell.angle_beta   90.00
_cell.angle_gamma   90.00
#
_symmetry.space_group_name_H-M   'P 1'
#
loop_
_entity.id
_entity.type
_entity.pdbx_description
1 polymer ?
#
loop_
_entity_poly.entity_id
_entity_poly.type
_entity_poly.pdbx_seq_one_letter_code
_entity_poly.pdbx_strand_id
1 'polypeptide(L)'
;MEQELESETAQTKTSRNTVTLDQQSTGRLTRMDALQQQAMANASEARRRALRTRIKAARARMDEGEYGYCLECGEEIPLDRLTFDPTLPTCLTCARG
;
A
#
# COMPACT_ATOMS: atom_id res chain seq x y z
N MET A 1 -0.26 -9.89 -7.81
CA MET A 1 -0.58 -8.81 -6.85
C MET A 1 0.10 -8.97 -5.49
N GLU A 2 -0.28 -9.88 -4.57
CA GLU A 2 0.36 -9.91 -3.23
C GLU A 2 1.86 -10.27 -3.28
N GLN A 3 2.22 -11.37 -3.95
CA GLN A 3 3.61 -11.79 -4.15
C GLN A 3 4.45 -10.74 -4.88
N GLU A 4 3.82 -10.01 -5.79
CA GLU A 4 4.43 -8.92 -6.54
C GLU A 4 4.76 -7.75 -5.61
N LEU A 5 3.81 -7.29 -4.78
CA LEU A 5 4.06 -6.29 -3.74
C LEU A 5 5.16 -6.69 -2.75
N GLU A 6 5.22 -7.98 -2.40
CA GLU A 6 6.27 -8.52 -1.54
C GLU A 6 7.64 -8.45 -2.22
N SER A 7 7.72 -8.88 -3.47
CA SER A 7 8.95 -8.81 -4.27
C SER A 7 9.45 -7.37 -4.42
N GLU A 8 8.55 -6.42 -4.68
CA GLU A 8 8.89 -5.01 -4.81
C GLU A 8 9.35 -4.41 -3.48
N THR A 9 8.74 -4.82 -2.36
CA THR A 9 9.14 -4.37 -1.02
C THR A 9 10.54 -4.88 -0.67
N ALA A 10 10.85 -6.12 -1.06
CA ALA A 10 12.18 -6.71 -0.88
C ALA A 10 13.24 -5.98 -1.72
N GLN A 11 12.94 -5.72 -3.00
CA GLN A 11 13.85 -5.03 -3.93
C GLN A 11 14.15 -3.59 -3.49
N THR A 12 13.18 -2.86 -2.95
CA THR A 12 13.37 -1.46 -2.52
C THR A 12 13.88 -1.31 -1.09
N LYS A 13 14.31 -2.38 -0.42
CA LYS A 13 14.77 -2.34 0.98
C LYS A 13 15.94 -1.39 1.18
N THR A 14 16.92 -1.41 0.29
CA THR A 14 18.14 -0.58 0.41
C THR A 14 17.84 0.91 0.29
N SER A 15 16.94 1.31 -0.61
CA SER A 15 16.58 2.72 -0.83
C SER A 15 15.84 3.37 0.35
N ARG A 16 15.35 2.58 1.30
CA ARG A 16 14.66 3.04 2.51
C ARG A 16 15.57 3.18 3.72
N ASN A 17 16.77 2.58 3.68
CA ASN A 17 17.73 2.64 4.76
C ASN A 17 18.18 4.08 5.02
N THR A 18 18.57 4.35 6.26
CA THR A 18 19.09 5.65 6.70
C THR A 18 20.21 6.11 5.78
N VAL A 19 20.04 7.29 5.18
CA VAL A 19 21.03 7.89 4.29
C VAL A 19 22.33 8.07 5.06
N THR A 20 23.32 7.25 4.72
CA THR A 20 24.70 7.37 5.21
C THR A 20 25.54 7.75 4.00
N LEU A 21 25.82 9.04 3.86
CA LEU A 21 26.71 9.55 2.82
C LEU A 21 28.12 9.66 3.40
N ASP A 22 29.10 9.13 2.68
CA ASP A 22 30.50 9.36 2.98
C ASP A 22 30.78 10.87 2.92
N GLN A 23 31.20 11.42 4.06
CA GLN A 23 31.34 12.85 4.28
C GLN A 23 32.55 13.45 3.55
N GLN A 24 33.44 12.62 2.98
CA GLN A 24 34.67 13.09 2.35
C GLN A 24 34.49 13.55 0.89
N SER A 25 33.36 13.28 0.23
CA SER A 25 33.20 13.56 -1.22
C SER A 25 31.81 14.06 -1.66
N THR A 26 30.86 14.27 -0.75
CA THR A 26 29.46 14.58 -1.10
C THR A 26 29.08 16.04 -0.77
N GLY A 27 28.72 16.82 -1.79
CA GLY A 27 28.30 18.22 -1.63
C GLY A 27 26.89 18.38 -1.02
N ARG A 28 26.57 19.56 -0.46
CA ARG A 28 25.28 19.84 0.22
C ARG A 28 24.03 19.46 -0.59
N LEU A 29 24.07 19.61 -1.92
CA LEU A 29 22.95 19.27 -2.81
C LEU A 29 22.67 17.76 -2.83
N THR A 30 23.72 16.93 -2.91
CA THR A 30 23.59 15.47 -2.95
C THR A 30 22.98 14.86 -1.68
N ARG A 31 23.16 15.52 -0.53
CA ARG A 31 22.53 15.09 0.74
C ARG A 31 21.02 15.35 0.75
N MET A 32 20.58 16.49 0.22
CA MET A 32 19.16 16.83 0.15
C MET A 32 18.43 15.89 -0.81
N ASP A 33 19.04 15.60 -1.96
CA ASP A 33 18.49 14.66 -2.94
C ASP A 33 18.36 13.24 -2.36
N ALA A 34 19.39 12.77 -1.63
CA ALA A 34 19.35 11.46 -0.99
C ALA A 34 18.26 11.35 0.08
N LEU A 35 18.07 12.39 0.91
CA LEU A 35 17.00 12.44 1.89
C LEU A 35 15.62 12.47 1.23
N GLN A 36 15.46 13.23 0.15
CA GLN A 36 14.22 13.28 -0.62
C GLN A 36 13.89 11.91 -1.23
N GLN A 37 14.88 11.24 -1.83
CA GLN A 37 14.72 9.90 -2.38
C GLN A 37 14.33 8.88 -1.30
N GLN A 38 14.97 8.94 -0.13
CA GLN A 38 14.62 8.08 1.01
C GLN A 38 13.17 8.33 1.47
N ALA A 39 12.75 9.60 1.59
CA ALA A 39 11.39 9.96 1.97
C ALA A 39 10.35 9.42 0.97
N MET A 40 10.62 9.55 -0.34
CA MET A 40 9.77 9.00 -1.40
C MET A 40 9.70 7.47 -1.35
N ALA A 41 10.84 6.79 -1.11
CA ALA A 41 10.90 5.34 -0.98
C ALA A 41 10.08 4.85 0.24
N ASN A 42 10.15 5.57 1.36
CA ASN A 42 9.38 5.27 2.56
C ASN A 42 7.87 5.47 2.34
N ALA A 43 7.47 6.57 1.69
CA ALA A 43 6.07 6.82 1.35
C ALA A 43 5.49 5.76 0.40
N SER A 44 6.28 5.34 -0.59
CA SER A 44 5.87 4.29 -1.54
C SER A 44 5.67 2.95 -0.84
N GLU A 45 6.56 2.61 0.10
CA GLU A 45 6.42 1.39 0.88
C GLU A 45 5.16 1.43 1.77
N ALA A 46 4.92 2.55 2.47
CA ALA A 46 3.74 2.68 3.32
C ALA A 46 2.44 2.42 2.54
N ARG A 47 2.35 2.90 1.30
CA ARG A 47 1.22 2.61 0.39
C ARG A 47 1.13 1.12 0.05
N ARG A 48 2.26 0.46 -0.27
CA ARG A 48 2.30 -0.99 -0.52
C ARG A 48 1.86 -1.80 0.70
N ARG A 49 2.32 -1.45 1.90
CA ARG A 49 1.86 -2.09 3.15
C ARG A 49 0.36 -1.98 3.32
N ALA A 50 -0.19 -0.78 3.16
CA ALA A 50 -1.63 -0.55 3.27
C ALA A 50 -2.42 -1.40 2.26
N LEU A 51 -1.98 -1.43 0.99
CA LEU A 51 -2.61 -2.28 -0.03
C LEU A 51 -2.52 -3.76 0.32
N ARG A 52 -1.36 -4.25 0.77
CA ARG A 52 -1.19 -5.65 1.20
C ARG A 52 -2.13 -6.01 2.35
N THR A 53 -2.29 -5.14 3.34
CA THR A 53 -3.24 -5.36 4.43
C THR A 53 -4.67 -5.46 3.91
N ARG A 54 -5.07 -4.59 2.97
CA ARG A 54 -6.40 -4.65 2.36
C ARG A 54 -6.61 -5.93 1.55
N ILE A 55 -5.60 -6.40 0.80
CA ILE A 55 -5.65 -7.67 0.07
C ILE A 55 -5.87 -8.84 1.03
N LYS A 56 -5.11 -8.89 2.14
CA LYS A 56 -5.26 -9.94 3.15
C LYS A 56 -6.65 -9.94 3.78
N ALA A 57 -7.17 -8.76 4.12
CA ALA A 57 -8.52 -8.63 4.66
C ALA A 57 -9.60 -9.06 3.65
N ALA A 58 -9.45 -8.71 2.37
CA ALA A 58 -10.36 -9.16 1.32
C ALA A 58 -10.34 -10.67 1.15
N ARG A 59 -9.16 -11.30 1.23
CA ARG A 59 -9.02 -12.76 1.17
C ARG A 59 -9.69 -13.44 2.36
N ALA A 60 -9.49 -12.93 3.58
CA ALA A 60 -10.15 -13.46 4.76
C ALA A 60 -11.69 -13.45 4.60
N ARG A 61 -12.25 -12.34 4.12
CA ARG A 61 -13.69 -12.25 3.82
C ARG A 61 -14.15 -13.25 2.75
N MET A 62 -13.32 -13.54 1.74
CA MET A 62 -13.65 -14.58 0.75
C MET A 62 -13.70 -15.95 1.40
N ASP A 63 -12.74 -16.26 2.28
CA ASP A 63 -12.66 -17.54 2.97
C ASP A 63 -13.83 -17.70 3.98
N GLU A 64 -14.32 -16.59 4.56
CA GLU A 64 -15.48 -16.53 5.47
C GLU A 64 -16.83 -16.47 4.74
N GLY A 65 -16.84 -16.26 3.41
CA GLY A 65 -18.07 -16.13 2.61
C GLY A 65 -18.75 -14.75 2.71
N GLU A 66 -18.08 -13.75 3.31
CA GLU A 66 -18.58 -12.38 3.47
C GLU A 66 -18.08 -11.43 2.38
N TYR A 67 -17.30 -11.93 1.42
CA TYR A 67 -16.82 -11.11 0.32
C TYR A 67 -17.96 -10.62 -0.57
N GLY A 68 -17.94 -9.33 -0.87
CA GLY A 68 -18.98 -8.67 -1.65
C GLY A 68 -20.01 -7.92 -0.80
N TYR A 69 -19.94 -8.02 0.53
CA TYR A 69 -20.80 -7.26 1.43
C TYR A 69 -20.04 -6.13 2.13
N CYS A 70 -20.74 -5.02 2.37
CA CYS A 70 -20.23 -3.84 3.05
C CYS A 70 -20.11 -4.09 4.56
N LEU A 71 -18.93 -3.84 5.12
CA LEU A 71 -18.68 -4.04 6.56
C LEU A 71 -19.42 -3.07 7.49
N GLU A 72 -19.99 -1.99 6.96
CA GLU A 72 -20.69 -0.97 7.75
C GLU A 72 -22.22 -1.16 7.75
N CYS A 73 -22.84 -1.36 6.59
CA CYS A 73 -24.30 -1.50 6.48
C CYS A 73 -24.77 -2.94 6.17
N GLY A 74 -23.86 -3.85 5.82
CA GLY A 74 -24.20 -5.22 5.42
C GLY A 74 -24.75 -5.36 3.99
N GLU A 75 -24.93 -4.27 3.25
CA GLU A 75 -25.44 -4.31 1.88
C GLU A 75 -24.39 -4.80 0.88
N GLU A 76 -24.85 -5.29 -0.28
CA GLU A 76 -23.97 -5.70 -1.37
C GLU A 76 -23.15 -4.52 -1.93
N ILE A 77 -21.86 -4.75 -2.12
CA ILE A 77 -20.97 -3.83 -2.80
C ILE A 77 -21.17 -4.03 -4.31
N PRO A 78 -21.48 -2.96 -5.08
CA PRO A 78 -21.67 -3.07 -6.52
C PRO A 78 -20.47 -3.73 -7.22
N LEU A 79 -20.75 -4.67 -8.12
CA LEU A 79 -19.72 -5.44 -8.82
C LEU A 79 -18.72 -4.55 -9.57
N ASP A 80 -19.18 -3.45 -10.16
CA ASP A 80 -18.29 -2.48 -10.85
C ASP A 80 -17.22 -1.92 -9.91
N ARG A 81 -17.54 -1.73 -8.62
CA ARG A 81 -16.56 -1.27 -7.63
C ARG A 81 -15.56 -2.34 -7.27
N LEU A 82 -16.01 -3.59 -7.08
CA LEU A 82 -15.12 -4.72 -6.79
C LEU A 82 -14.25 -5.08 -8.00
N THR A 83 -14.75 -4.84 -9.21
CA THR A 83 -13.98 -5.01 -10.46
C THR A 83 -12.90 -3.94 -10.56
N PHE A 84 -13.19 -2.71 -10.14
CA PHE A 84 -12.21 -1.62 -10.09
C PHE A 84 -11.17 -1.81 -8.96
N ASP A 85 -11.62 -2.09 -7.74
CA ASP A 85 -10.75 -2.42 -6.60
C ASP A 85 -11.39 -3.57 -5.79
N PRO A 86 -10.90 -4.81 -5.92
CA PRO A 86 -11.44 -5.98 -5.22
C PRO A 86 -11.13 -5.97 -3.72
N THR A 87 -10.34 -5.01 -3.25
CA THR A 87 -9.97 -4.92 -1.82
C THR A 87 -10.92 -4.05 -1.01
N LEU A 88 -11.92 -3.43 -1.65
CA LEU A 88 -12.85 -2.51 -0.99
C LEU A 88 -13.68 -3.23 0.09
N PRO A 89 -13.70 -2.71 1.33
CA PRO A 89 -14.50 -3.27 2.42
C PRO A 89 -15.92 -2.69 2.51
N THR A 90 -16.20 -1.58 1.81
CA THR A 90 -17.44 -0.81 2.00
C THR A 90 -18.11 -0.40 0.69
N CYS A 91 -19.42 -0.18 0.74
CA CYS A 91 -20.22 0.31 -0.39
C CYS A 91 -19.95 1.80 -0.67
N LEU A 92 -20.49 2.31 -1.79
CA LEU A 92 -20.30 3.71 -2.19
C LEU A 92 -20.85 4.70 -1.16
N THR A 93 -22.00 4.38 -0.56
CA THR A 93 -22.71 5.23 0.40
C THR A 93 -21.87 5.38 1.67
N CYS A 94 -21.52 4.26 2.31
CA CYS A 94 -20.66 4.21 3.49
C CYS A 94 -19.28 4.86 3.27
N ALA A 95 -18.68 4.67 2.09
CA ALA A 95 -17.40 5.30 1.77
C ALA A 95 -17.48 6.84 1.62
N ARG A 96 -18.68 7.42 1.45
CA ARG A 96 -18.89 8.86 1.32
C ARG A 96 -19.32 9.55 2.62
N GLY A 97 -19.76 8.79 3.62
CA GLY A 97 -20.29 9.31 4.90
C GLY A 97 -21.79 9.56 4.84
#